data_AF-A0A0S8F6R0-F1
#
_entry.id   AF-A0A0S8F6R0-F1
#
_cell.length_a   1.000
_cell.length_b   1.000
_cell.length_c   1.000
_cell.angle_alpha   90.00
_cell.angle_beta   90.00
_cell.angle_gamma   90.00
#
_symmetry.space_group_name_H-M   'P 1'
#
loop_
_entity.id
_entity.type
_entity.pdbx_description
1 polymer ?
#
loop_
_entity_poly.entity_id
_entity_poly.type
_entity_poly.pdbx_seq_one_letter_code
_entity_poly.pdbx_strand_id
1 'polypeptide(L)'
;MPQFQVGNEFSMDRYQAALRASGLTVSQYEQSMRQEKQLDQVVGSLKDSAIVSKADLDRVLSLQTQTRRAESVTIAPSKFYKSATPGKDEIQLYYDQNQGRYQEPEQVRIEYIRLDGAELIKSYKPSEEDLKAIYEEEKGRFSTPPSRRVSHILLELAPDAPDADKSKIKKLADDIVARARKGESFASLAKTYSNDPTSSEQGGDLGELTPGLLPPEFEAAVNELKKGEISNAVRTEYGYQIAKLTDFSPGKTKSLNEVRAELTRQLRQRKGEERYFDMAERFNNLVYEQPDSLKPAASALELKIEKSAWFTQSGGTGLVSDPNVIEAAFSQDVKVDRRNSESIEIGTNQLLALRVTDVKPARQKDLAEVRAEIVATLRQQKATAQARELGREMVLAARTGKSLAALAKQHGLAHQPVRNLARNDNKDRALAGAVFSARKPEGKALVVDGVDLGGSGYAVFALHAVQDGNIAKVDKVQRDKLEDQLAKRRGTGYYYSYLSGLRQRSDVKIHNDKL
;
A
#
# COMPACT_ATOMS: atom_id res chain seq x y z
N MET A 1 -12.14 -0.69 16.16
CA MET A 1 -12.27 -0.45 14.71
C MET A 1 -11.84 0.98 14.43
N PRO A 2 -10.67 1.20 13.81
CA PRO A 2 -10.07 2.54 13.64
C PRO A 2 -10.99 3.54 12.94
N GLN A 3 -11.85 3.06 12.05
CA GLN A 3 -12.82 3.88 11.32
C GLN A 3 -13.86 4.59 12.21
N PHE A 4 -14.06 4.14 13.45
CA PHE A 4 -15.01 4.71 14.41
C PHE A 4 -14.36 5.59 15.49
N GLN A 5 -13.07 5.92 15.33
CA GLN A 5 -12.29 6.61 16.36
C GLN A 5 -11.93 8.05 15.98
N VAL A 6 -11.88 8.96 16.94
CA VAL A 6 -11.28 10.31 16.83
C VAL A 6 -10.25 10.42 17.96
N GLY A 7 -8.99 10.73 17.63
CA GLY A 7 -7.92 10.77 18.65
C GLY A 7 -7.70 9.44 19.37
N ASN A 8 -7.87 8.30 18.69
CA ASN A 8 -7.88 6.92 19.23
C ASN A 8 -9.03 6.59 20.20
N GLU A 9 -9.95 7.51 20.47
CA GLU A 9 -11.15 7.26 21.27
C GLU A 9 -12.37 7.03 20.39
N PHE A 10 -13.33 6.24 20.87
CA PHE A 10 -14.56 5.99 20.12
C PHE A 10 -15.39 7.27 19.98
N SER A 11 -15.87 7.55 18.76
CA SER A 11 -16.76 8.68 18.48
C SER A 11 -18.07 8.17 17.90
N MET A 12 -19.17 8.48 18.60
CA MET A 12 -20.51 8.09 18.17
C MET A 12 -20.89 8.75 16.84
N ASP A 13 -20.53 10.01 16.65
CA ASP A 13 -20.81 10.75 15.41
C ASP A 13 -20.08 10.13 14.21
N ARG A 14 -18.81 9.76 14.39
CA ARG A 14 -18.01 9.11 13.35
C ARG A 14 -18.53 7.70 13.03
N TYR A 15 -18.94 6.94 14.04
CA TYR A 15 -19.59 5.65 13.88
C TYR A 15 -20.87 5.77 13.03
N GLN A 16 -21.76 6.70 13.36
CA GLN A 16 -23.00 6.91 12.60
C GLN A 16 -22.76 7.44 11.19
N ALA A 17 -21.79 8.34 10.99
CA ALA A 17 -21.46 8.88 9.68
C ALA A 17 -20.90 7.78 8.74
N ALA A 18 -20.02 6.91 9.26
CA ALA A 18 -19.45 5.80 8.50
C ALA A 18 -20.50 4.76 8.10
N LEU A 19 -21.45 4.44 8.99
CA LEU A 19 -22.56 3.54 8.67
C LEU A 19 -23.51 4.14 7.62
N ARG A 20 -23.84 5.43 7.73
CA ARG A 20 -24.66 6.15 6.73
C ARG A 20 -24.00 6.15 5.35
N ALA A 21 -22.69 6.39 5.27
CA ALA A 21 -21.94 6.33 4.02
C ALA A 21 -21.97 4.93 3.37
N SER A 22 -22.17 3.88 4.16
CA SER A 22 -22.30 2.48 3.71
C SER A 22 -23.76 2.03 3.53
N GLY A 23 -24.73 2.94 3.67
CA GLY A 23 -26.17 2.64 3.55
C GLY A 23 -26.76 1.80 4.68
N LEU A 24 -26.09 1.73 5.84
CA LEU A 24 -26.54 0.93 7.00
C LEU A 24 -27.05 1.82 8.14
N THR A 25 -28.07 1.33 8.84
CA THR A 25 -28.48 1.90 10.14
C THR A 25 -27.66 1.29 11.28
N VAL A 26 -27.59 1.99 12.42
CA VAL A 26 -26.93 1.49 13.65
C VAL A 26 -27.51 0.13 14.06
N SER A 27 -28.84 0.01 14.07
CA SER A 27 -29.52 -1.23 14.48
C SER A 27 -29.20 -2.39 13.54
N GLN A 28 -29.17 -2.16 12.21
CA GLN A 28 -28.80 -3.20 11.24
C GLN A 28 -27.35 -3.67 11.44
N TYR A 29 -26.42 -2.74 11.64
CA TYR A 29 -25.02 -3.07 11.86
C TYR A 29 -24.81 -3.81 13.19
N GLU A 30 -25.45 -3.37 14.27
CA GLU A 30 -25.35 -4.07 15.56
C GLU A 30 -26.00 -5.45 15.52
N GLN A 31 -27.10 -5.61 14.77
CA GLN A 31 -27.73 -6.90 14.55
C GLN A 31 -26.83 -7.84 13.73
N SER A 32 -26.18 -7.36 12.67
CA SER A 32 -25.25 -8.17 11.90
C SER A 32 -24.03 -8.57 12.74
N MET A 33 -23.48 -7.64 13.52
CA MET A 33 -22.40 -7.93 14.47
C MET A 33 -22.82 -8.98 15.51
N ARG A 34 -24.05 -8.90 16.03
CA ARG A 34 -24.59 -9.89 16.96
C ARG A 34 -24.69 -11.28 16.32
N GLN A 35 -25.21 -11.36 15.09
CA GLN A 35 -25.31 -12.62 14.34
C GLN A 35 -23.93 -13.20 14.03
N GLU A 36 -22.98 -12.37 13.60
CA GLU A 36 -21.58 -12.76 13.38
C GLU A 36 -20.98 -13.34 14.67
N LYS A 37 -21.13 -12.66 15.81
CA LYS A 37 -20.56 -13.13 17.09
C LYS A 37 -21.22 -14.40 17.60
N GLN A 38 -22.52 -14.59 17.37
CA GLN A 38 -23.21 -15.85 17.65
C GLN A 38 -22.66 -16.99 16.79
N LEU A 39 -22.44 -16.73 15.49
CA LEU A 39 -21.85 -17.71 14.59
C LEU A 39 -20.40 -18.02 14.98
N ASP A 40 -19.59 -17.00 15.26
CA ASP A 40 -18.22 -17.12 15.74
C ASP A 40 -18.15 -17.96 17.02
N GLN A 41 -19.10 -17.79 17.95
CA GLN A 41 -19.15 -18.58 19.17
C GLN A 41 -19.34 -20.08 18.87
N VAL A 42 -20.24 -20.43 17.95
CA VAL A 42 -20.47 -21.83 17.54
C VAL A 42 -19.26 -22.37 16.77
N VAL A 43 -18.79 -21.63 15.77
CA VAL A 43 -17.65 -22.03 14.93
C VAL A 43 -16.37 -22.15 15.74
N GLY A 44 -16.10 -21.18 16.61
CA GLY A 44 -14.97 -21.15 17.53
C GLY A 44 -15.01 -22.32 18.51
N SER A 45 -16.15 -22.54 19.19
CA SER A 45 -16.28 -23.66 20.14
C SER A 45 -16.03 -25.02 19.48
N LEU A 46 -16.53 -25.24 18.25
CA LEU A 46 -16.27 -26.46 17.51
C LEU A 46 -14.80 -26.59 17.11
N LYS A 47 -14.17 -25.51 16.68
CA LYS A 47 -12.75 -25.51 16.30
C LYS A 47 -11.84 -25.73 17.51
N ASP A 48 -12.15 -25.12 18.64
CA ASP A 48 -11.35 -25.15 19.85
C ASP A 48 -11.55 -26.45 20.67
N SER A 49 -12.65 -27.17 20.44
CA SER A 49 -12.88 -28.51 21.02
C SER A 49 -11.98 -29.62 20.45
N ALA A 50 -11.11 -29.30 19.49
CA ALA A 50 -10.25 -30.28 18.84
C ALA A 50 -9.12 -30.76 19.77
N ILE A 51 -9.16 -32.04 20.11
CA ILE A 51 -8.11 -32.69 20.92
C ILE A 51 -7.08 -33.33 20.00
N VAL A 52 -5.80 -33.05 20.23
CA VAL A 52 -4.67 -33.77 19.63
C VAL A 52 -4.06 -34.65 20.71
N SER A 53 -4.02 -35.96 20.49
CA SER A 53 -3.43 -36.86 21.49
C SER A 53 -1.90 -36.77 21.43
N LYS A 54 -1.23 -37.04 22.56
CA LYS A 54 0.23 -37.18 22.58
C LYS A 54 0.74 -38.18 21.55
N ALA A 55 0.02 -39.29 21.35
CA ALA A 55 0.36 -40.31 20.36
C ALA A 55 0.28 -39.78 18.92
N ASP A 56 -0.73 -38.96 18.59
CA ASP A 56 -0.86 -38.30 17.29
C ASP A 56 0.32 -37.35 17.05
N LEU A 57 0.62 -36.51 18.06
CA LEU A 57 1.72 -35.55 18.00
C LEU A 57 3.07 -36.26 17.84
N ASP A 58 3.37 -37.25 18.68
CA ASP A 58 4.61 -38.04 18.64
C ASP A 58 4.77 -38.75 17.30
N ARG A 59 3.69 -39.28 16.72
CA ARG A 59 3.70 -39.91 15.39
C ARG A 59 4.03 -38.91 14.29
N VAL A 60 3.41 -37.73 14.27
CA VAL A 60 3.69 -36.71 13.27
C VAL A 60 5.13 -36.19 13.42
N LEU A 61 5.59 -35.94 14.64
CA LEU A 61 6.97 -35.52 14.92
C LEU A 61 7.99 -36.56 14.47
N SER A 62 7.75 -37.84 14.76
CA SER A 62 8.61 -38.93 14.31
C SER A 62 8.69 -38.99 12.79
N LEU A 63 7.57 -38.80 12.08
CA LEU A 63 7.53 -38.77 10.62
C LEU A 63 8.18 -37.53 9.98
N GLN A 64 8.05 -36.37 10.62
CA GLN A 64 8.66 -35.11 10.16
C GLN A 64 10.17 -35.10 10.37
N THR A 65 10.64 -35.66 11.49
CA THR A 65 12.06 -35.72 11.84
C THR A 65 12.74 -37.02 11.44
N GLN A 66 12.00 -37.93 10.77
CA GLN A 66 12.54 -39.16 10.17
C GLN A 66 13.68 -38.80 9.21
N THR A 67 14.75 -39.60 9.26
CA THR A 67 15.83 -39.54 8.27
C THR A 67 15.96 -40.85 7.51
N ARG A 68 16.52 -40.77 6.31
CA ARG A 68 16.76 -41.93 5.43
C ARG A 68 18.26 -42.07 5.22
N ARG A 69 18.82 -43.19 5.68
CA ARG A 69 20.25 -43.47 5.56
C ARG A 69 20.52 -44.01 4.16
N ALA A 70 21.13 -43.21 3.30
CA ALA A 70 21.36 -43.56 1.90
C ALA A 70 22.73 -43.08 1.40
N GLU A 71 23.30 -43.83 0.46
CA GLU A 71 24.41 -43.40 -0.39
C GLU A 71 23.89 -43.07 -1.79
N SER A 72 24.65 -42.30 -2.56
CA SER A 72 24.24 -41.97 -3.92
C SER A 72 25.40 -41.72 -4.87
N VAL A 73 25.11 -41.76 -6.17
CA VAL A 73 26.01 -41.35 -7.24
C VAL A 73 25.23 -40.39 -8.12
N THR A 74 25.76 -39.20 -8.35
CA THR A 74 25.16 -38.23 -9.27
C THR A 74 25.93 -38.24 -10.58
N ILE A 75 25.17 -38.33 -11.68
CA ILE A 75 25.67 -38.37 -13.04
C ILE A 75 25.33 -37.03 -13.67
N ALA A 76 26.30 -36.12 -13.66
CA ALA A 76 26.14 -34.80 -14.24
C ALA A 76 26.22 -34.84 -15.78
N PRO A 77 25.39 -34.07 -16.51
CA PRO A 77 25.45 -33.98 -17.97
C PRO A 77 26.82 -33.52 -18.48
N SER A 78 27.55 -32.74 -17.69
CA SER A 78 28.89 -32.23 -18.07
C SER A 78 29.89 -33.33 -18.45
N LYS A 79 29.72 -34.55 -17.90
CA LYS A 79 30.51 -35.73 -18.27
C LYS A 79 30.40 -36.06 -19.76
N PHE A 80 29.24 -35.79 -20.35
CA PHE A 80 28.88 -36.17 -21.71
C PHE A 80 29.03 -35.04 -22.72
N TYR A 81 29.36 -33.80 -22.33
CA TYR A 81 29.44 -32.68 -23.29
C TYR A 81 30.42 -32.91 -24.45
N LYS A 82 31.49 -33.69 -24.24
CA LYS A 82 32.44 -34.04 -25.31
C LYS A 82 31.84 -35.03 -26.32
N SER A 83 31.08 -36.02 -25.83
CA SER A 83 30.44 -37.05 -26.68
C SER A 83 29.10 -36.60 -27.26
N ALA A 84 28.38 -35.70 -26.57
CA ALA A 84 27.08 -35.17 -26.92
C ALA A 84 27.19 -34.08 -27.99
N THR A 85 27.83 -34.38 -29.11
CA THR A 85 27.94 -33.45 -30.24
C THR A 85 26.72 -33.61 -31.15
N PRO A 86 25.90 -32.56 -31.34
CA PRO A 86 24.79 -32.60 -32.30
C PRO A 86 25.31 -32.67 -33.74
N GLY A 87 24.67 -33.51 -34.56
CA GLY A 87 24.90 -33.59 -36.00
C GLY A 87 24.31 -32.39 -36.74
N LYS A 88 24.72 -32.18 -38.00
CA LYS A 88 24.20 -31.08 -38.84
C LYS A 88 22.68 -31.21 -39.03
N ASP A 89 22.21 -32.42 -39.30
CA ASP A 89 20.79 -32.69 -39.57
C ASP A 89 19.92 -32.44 -38.34
N GLU A 90 20.42 -32.75 -37.14
CA GLU A 90 19.72 -32.47 -35.87
C GLU A 90 19.63 -30.97 -35.59
N ILE A 91 20.69 -30.22 -35.89
CA ILE A 91 20.70 -28.76 -35.76
C ILE A 91 19.69 -28.13 -36.72
N GLN A 92 19.66 -28.61 -37.97
CA GLN A 92 18.70 -28.15 -38.98
C GLN A 92 17.27 -28.48 -38.56
N LEU A 93 17.00 -29.73 -38.20
CA LEU A 93 15.68 -30.17 -37.73
C LEU A 93 15.21 -29.37 -36.50
N TYR A 94 16.11 -29.12 -35.54
CA TYR A 94 15.77 -28.32 -34.38
C TYR A 94 15.41 -26.89 -34.76
N TYR A 95 16.18 -26.25 -35.64
CA TYR A 95 15.85 -24.93 -36.15
C TYR A 95 14.49 -24.90 -36.85
N ASP A 96 14.24 -25.85 -37.77
CA ASP A 96 13.00 -25.93 -38.54
C ASP A 96 11.77 -26.14 -37.65
N GLN A 97 11.89 -26.96 -36.60
CA GLN A 97 10.80 -27.20 -35.63
C GLN A 97 10.61 -26.06 -34.63
N ASN A 98 11.59 -25.16 -34.48
CA ASN A 98 11.59 -24.10 -33.47
C ASN A 98 11.71 -22.70 -34.09
N GLN A 99 11.32 -22.53 -35.37
CA GLN A 99 11.48 -21.26 -36.10
C GLN A 99 10.89 -20.07 -35.34
N GLY A 100 9.73 -20.22 -34.70
CA GLY A 100 9.09 -19.17 -33.91
C GLY A 100 9.93 -18.64 -32.74
N ARG A 101 10.87 -19.43 -32.21
CA ARG A 101 11.81 -18.98 -31.14
C ARG A 101 12.97 -18.15 -31.67
N TYR A 102 13.22 -18.23 -32.98
CA TYR A 102 14.32 -17.58 -33.66
C TYR A 102 13.84 -16.44 -34.56
N GLN A 103 12.79 -15.75 -34.12
CA GLN A 103 12.32 -14.54 -34.76
C GLN A 103 12.97 -13.32 -34.09
N GLU A 104 13.46 -12.40 -34.92
CA GLU A 104 13.71 -11.03 -34.48
C GLU A 104 12.36 -10.29 -34.58
N PRO A 105 11.76 -9.87 -33.45
CA PRO A 105 10.48 -9.20 -33.46
C PRO A 105 10.57 -7.85 -34.18
N GLU A 106 9.43 -7.37 -34.69
CA GLU A 106 9.32 -6.03 -35.25
C GLU A 106 9.76 -4.99 -34.21
N GLN A 107 10.56 -4.01 -34.65
CA GLN A 107 11.01 -2.90 -33.81
C GLN A 107 10.61 -1.57 -34.44
N VAL A 108 10.28 -0.60 -33.61
CA VAL A 108 10.02 0.78 -34.05
C VAL A 108 10.94 1.74 -33.32
N ARG A 109 11.13 2.91 -33.93
CA ARG A 109 11.74 4.08 -33.30
C ARG A 109 10.81 5.25 -33.42
N ILE A 110 10.52 5.94 -32.33
CA ILE A 110 9.60 7.07 -32.30
C ILE A 110 10.34 8.39 -32.06
N GLU A 111 9.72 9.48 -32.50
CA GLU A 111 9.91 10.79 -31.91
C GLU A 111 8.63 11.19 -31.15
N TYR A 112 8.76 12.01 -30.12
CA TYR A 112 7.64 12.38 -29.26
C TYR A 112 7.80 13.77 -28.65
N ILE A 113 6.69 14.35 -28.24
CA ILE A 113 6.61 15.55 -27.40
C ILE A 113 5.86 15.21 -26.12
N ARG A 114 6.24 15.86 -25.02
CA ARG A 114 5.65 15.62 -23.69
C ARG A 114 5.25 16.93 -23.04
N LEU A 115 4.04 16.98 -22.50
CA LEU A 115 3.54 18.06 -21.65
C LEU A 115 3.47 17.56 -20.21
N ASP A 116 4.24 18.18 -19.31
CA ASP A 116 4.32 17.78 -17.90
C ASP A 116 3.87 18.94 -16.99
N GLY A 117 2.74 18.74 -16.31
CA GLY A 117 2.19 19.73 -15.38
C GLY A 117 3.11 20.06 -14.21
N ALA A 118 3.90 19.09 -13.72
CA ALA A 118 4.86 19.35 -12.63
C ALA A 118 6.00 20.26 -13.08
N GLU A 119 6.47 20.12 -14.34
CA GLU A 119 7.45 21.05 -14.92
C GLU A 119 6.85 22.46 -15.07
N LEU A 120 5.59 22.58 -15.49
CA LEU A 120 4.90 23.87 -15.58
C LEU A 120 4.76 24.56 -14.22
N ILE A 121 4.27 23.84 -13.20
CA ILE A 121 4.16 24.33 -11.81
C ILE A 121 5.52 24.81 -11.29
N LYS A 122 6.58 24.03 -11.54
CA LYS A 122 7.95 24.38 -11.11
C LYS A 122 8.49 25.60 -11.85
N SER A 123 8.13 25.77 -13.13
CA SER A 123 8.59 26.88 -13.97
C SER A 123 7.89 28.20 -13.65
N TYR A 124 6.66 28.17 -13.10
CA TYR A 124 5.92 29.38 -12.78
C TYR A 124 6.61 30.19 -11.68
N LYS A 125 6.81 31.48 -11.95
CA LYS A 125 7.37 32.45 -11.01
C LYS A 125 6.31 33.54 -10.79
N PRO A 126 5.59 33.51 -9.65
CA PRO A 126 4.67 34.57 -9.30
C PRO A 126 5.38 35.92 -9.30
N SER A 127 4.73 36.95 -9.85
CA SER A 127 5.22 38.32 -9.75
C SER A 127 5.01 38.88 -8.34
N GLU A 128 5.68 39.99 -8.02
CA GLU A 128 5.43 40.70 -6.76
C GLU A 128 4.00 41.26 -6.71
N GLU A 129 3.45 41.63 -7.85
CA GLU A 129 2.07 42.05 -8.02
C GLU A 129 1.09 40.91 -7.71
N ASP A 130 1.34 39.68 -8.21
CA ASP A 130 0.50 38.51 -7.93
C ASP A 130 0.47 38.20 -6.43
N LEU A 131 1.64 38.26 -5.78
CA LEU A 131 1.78 37.98 -4.35
C LEU A 131 1.06 39.01 -3.48
N LYS A 132 1.11 40.29 -3.87
CA LYS A 132 0.35 41.35 -3.19
C LYS A 132 -1.16 41.17 -3.38
N ALA A 133 -1.60 40.85 -4.60
CA ALA A 133 -3.00 40.66 -4.92
C ALA A 133 -3.62 39.52 -4.09
N ILE A 134 -2.99 38.35 -4.08
CA ILE A 134 -3.50 37.21 -3.29
C ILE A 134 -3.39 37.45 -1.78
N TYR A 135 -2.37 38.17 -1.31
CA TYR A 135 -2.26 38.52 0.10
C TYR A 135 -3.38 39.44 0.57
N GLU A 136 -3.74 40.44 -0.23
CA GLU A 136 -4.86 41.33 0.10
C GLU A 136 -6.21 40.61 -0.01
N GLU A 137 -6.39 39.73 -1.01
CA GLU A 137 -7.59 38.87 -1.14
C GLU A 137 -7.77 37.96 0.08
N GLU A 138 -6.69 37.36 0.57
CA GLU A 138 -6.71 36.39 1.66
C GLU A 138 -6.30 36.98 3.03
N LYS A 139 -6.21 38.31 3.15
CA LYS A 139 -5.63 38.99 4.33
C LYS A 139 -6.28 38.56 5.64
N GLY A 140 -7.60 38.37 5.63
CA GLY A 140 -8.36 37.90 6.78
C GLY A 140 -7.90 36.53 7.30
N ARG A 141 -7.43 35.63 6.43
CA ARG A 141 -6.87 34.31 6.81
C ARG A 141 -5.58 34.45 7.62
N PHE A 142 -4.86 35.56 7.43
CA PHE A 142 -3.59 35.85 8.09
C PHE A 142 -3.72 36.78 9.29
N SER A 143 -4.95 37.17 9.62
CA SER A 143 -5.28 38.04 10.75
C SER A 143 -5.84 37.25 11.91
N THR A 144 -5.27 37.48 13.10
CA THR A 144 -5.87 37.11 14.38
C THR A 144 -6.56 38.35 14.94
N PRO A 145 -7.88 38.31 15.24
CA PRO A 145 -8.57 39.45 15.83
C PRO A 145 -8.01 39.77 17.22
N PRO A 146 -8.12 41.02 17.69
CA PRO A 146 -7.80 41.34 19.08
C PRO A 146 -8.73 40.56 20.02
N SER A 147 -8.24 40.23 21.21
CA SER A 147 -9.04 39.64 22.27
C SER A 147 -8.84 40.36 23.59
N ARG A 148 -9.90 40.41 24.40
CA ARG A 148 -9.90 41.04 25.73
C ARG A 148 -10.42 40.04 26.75
N ARG A 149 -9.75 39.94 27.90
CA ARG A 149 -10.31 39.26 29.06
C ARG A 149 -10.94 40.28 29.97
N VAL A 150 -12.23 40.13 30.26
CA VAL A 150 -13.03 41.13 30.98
C VAL A 150 -13.68 40.45 32.18
N SER A 151 -13.59 41.10 33.35
CA SER A 151 -14.47 40.78 34.46
C SER A 151 -15.58 41.82 34.55
N HIS A 152 -16.81 41.41 34.84
CA HIS A 152 -17.95 42.31 34.94
C HIS A 152 -18.78 42.14 36.20
N ILE A 153 -19.51 43.20 36.55
CA ILE A 153 -20.55 43.21 37.58
C ILE A 153 -21.82 43.70 36.89
N LEU A 154 -22.85 42.86 36.86
CA LEU A 154 -24.18 43.22 36.37
C LEU A 154 -25.07 43.57 37.55
N LEU A 155 -25.65 44.77 37.55
CA LEU A 155 -26.77 45.10 38.41
C LEU A 155 -28.04 45.12 37.56
N GLU A 156 -28.85 44.08 37.69
CA GLU A 156 -30.04 43.89 36.86
C GLU A 156 -31.03 45.03 37.06
N LEU A 157 -31.53 45.56 35.95
CA LEU A 157 -32.55 46.60 35.96
C LEU A 157 -33.29 46.64 34.62
N ALA A 158 -34.59 46.38 34.65
CA ALA A 158 -35.43 46.39 33.47
C ALA A 158 -35.38 47.76 32.74
N PRO A 159 -35.46 47.81 31.40
CA PRO A 159 -35.44 49.06 30.62
C PRO A 159 -36.48 50.09 31.08
N ASP A 160 -37.66 49.62 31.47
CA ASP A 160 -38.85 50.38 31.89
C ASP A 160 -38.94 50.58 33.41
N ALA A 161 -37.89 50.23 34.18
CA ALA A 161 -37.91 50.36 35.62
C ALA A 161 -38.23 51.80 36.09
N PRO A 162 -38.95 51.96 37.22
CA PRO A 162 -39.26 53.28 37.79
C PRO A 162 -38.01 54.13 38.04
N ASP A 163 -38.13 55.45 37.93
CA ASP A 163 -36.99 56.37 38.10
C ASP A 163 -36.34 56.30 39.49
N ALA A 164 -37.13 55.94 40.52
CA ALA A 164 -36.63 55.68 41.85
C ALA A 164 -35.65 54.49 41.89
N ASP A 165 -35.97 53.42 41.16
CA ASP A 165 -35.14 52.21 41.08
C ASP A 165 -33.91 52.45 40.20
N LYS A 166 -34.07 53.17 39.08
CA LYS A 166 -32.95 53.64 38.25
C LYS A 166 -31.93 54.45 39.07
N SER A 167 -32.41 55.42 39.86
CA SER A 167 -31.55 56.25 40.71
C SER A 167 -30.85 55.43 41.80
N LYS A 168 -31.56 54.47 42.41
CA LYS A 168 -31.01 53.60 43.45
C LYS A 168 -29.93 52.66 42.91
N ILE A 169 -30.21 51.95 41.81
CA ILE A 169 -29.26 51.01 41.21
C ILE A 169 -28.07 51.76 40.61
N LYS A 170 -28.28 52.93 39.98
CA LYS A 170 -27.17 53.76 39.51
C LYS A 170 -26.26 54.20 40.66
N LYS A 171 -26.81 54.66 41.79
CA LYS A 171 -26.00 55.03 42.97
C LYS A 171 -25.20 53.83 43.50
N LEU A 172 -25.80 52.65 43.53
CA LEU A 172 -25.10 51.42 43.91
C LEU A 172 -23.97 51.08 42.92
N ALA A 173 -24.22 51.20 41.62
CA ALA A 173 -23.21 50.98 40.59
C ALA A 173 -22.05 51.97 40.74
N ASP A 174 -22.35 53.26 40.95
CA ASP A 174 -21.37 54.32 41.14
C ASP A 174 -20.53 54.09 42.43
N ASP A 175 -21.15 53.61 43.52
CA ASP A 175 -20.45 53.22 44.75
C ASP A 175 -19.50 52.04 44.52
N ILE A 176 -19.97 50.99 43.83
CA ILE A 176 -19.15 49.82 43.49
C ILE A 176 -17.95 50.23 42.62
N VAL A 177 -18.15 51.10 41.61
CA VAL A 177 -17.05 51.66 40.81
C VAL A 177 -16.06 52.40 41.70
N ALA A 178 -16.53 53.26 42.61
CA ALA A 178 -15.67 54.02 43.50
C ALA A 178 -14.87 53.11 44.45
N ARG A 179 -15.50 52.07 45.01
CA ARG A 179 -14.86 51.08 45.88
C ARG A 179 -13.81 50.27 45.14
N ALA A 180 -14.15 49.77 43.95
CA ALA A 180 -13.23 49.03 43.10
C ALA A 180 -12.01 49.87 42.70
N ARG A 181 -12.20 51.15 42.35
CA ARG A 181 -11.10 52.08 42.01
C ARG A 181 -10.25 52.47 43.23
N LYS A 182 -10.80 52.41 44.45
CA LYS A 182 -10.06 52.61 45.71
C LYS A 182 -9.24 51.37 46.13
N GLY A 183 -9.27 50.30 45.35
CA GLY A 183 -8.47 49.10 45.58
C GLY A 183 -9.21 47.92 46.22
N GLU A 184 -10.52 48.02 46.42
CA GLU A 184 -11.31 46.86 46.83
C GLU A 184 -11.31 45.78 45.72
N SER A 185 -11.28 44.51 46.12
CA SER A 185 -11.23 43.38 45.18
C SER A 185 -12.47 43.37 44.29
N PHE A 186 -12.26 43.60 42.99
CA PHE A 186 -13.32 43.54 41.97
C PHE A 186 -14.02 42.17 41.97
N ALA A 187 -13.27 41.09 42.18
CA ALA A 187 -13.83 39.75 42.28
C ALA A 187 -14.74 39.57 43.50
N SER A 188 -14.41 40.19 44.64
CA SER A 188 -15.24 40.16 45.84
C SER A 188 -16.51 40.99 45.66
N LEU A 189 -16.39 42.16 45.01
CA LEU A 189 -17.53 43.00 44.64
C LEU A 189 -18.45 42.27 43.66
N ALA A 190 -17.90 41.57 42.66
CA ALA A 190 -18.68 40.78 41.72
C ALA A 190 -19.44 39.64 42.40
N LYS A 191 -18.80 38.87 43.30
CA LYS A 191 -19.48 37.84 44.09
C LYS A 191 -20.60 38.38 44.97
N THR A 192 -20.42 39.58 45.51
CA THR A 192 -21.36 40.16 46.48
C THR A 192 -22.54 40.85 45.80
N TYR A 193 -22.30 41.52 44.68
CA TYR A 193 -23.26 42.46 44.10
C TYR A 193 -23.70 42.11 42.68
N SER A 194 -22.96 41.27 41.94
CA SER A 194 -23.34 40.94 40.55
C SER A 194 -24.54 40.01 40.54
N ASN A 195 -25.54 40.37 39.75
CA ASN A 195 -26.72 39.57 39.45
C ASN A 195 -26.49 38.57 38.30
N ASP A 196 -25.33 38.60 37.62
CA ASP A 196 -25.01 37.58 36.61
C ASP A 196 -24.73 36.22 37.28
N PRO A 197 -25.59 35.20 37.10
CA PRO A 197 -25.45 33.91 37.77
C PRO A 197 -24.24 33.10 37.30
N THR A 198 -23.67 33.42 36.13
CA THR A 198 -22.59 32.62 35.53
C THR A 198 -21.22 33.08 36.00
N SER A 199 -20.95 34.40 35.95
CA SER A 199 -19.62 34.93 36.25
C SER A 199 -19.45 35.43 37.68
N SER A 200 -20.53 35.75 38.41
CA SER A 200 -20.46 36.32 39.77
C SER A 200 -19.59 35.49 40.72
N GLU A 201 -19.82 34.17 40.78
CA GLU A 201 -19.05 33.23 41.61
C GLU A 201 -17.59 33.08 41.18
N GLN A 202 -17.26 33.43 39.94
CA GLN A 202 -15.91 33.45 39.38
C GLN A 202 -15.27 34.85 39.46
N GLY A 203 -15.82 35.74 40.30
CA GLY A 203 -15.30 37.10 40.45
C GLY A 203 -15.63 38.01 39.27
N GLY A 204 -16.67 37.67 38.52
CA GLY A 204 -17.15 38.41 37.35
C GLY A 204 -16.44 38.04 36.05
N ASP A 205 -15.52 37.08 36.01
CA ASP A 205 -14.74 36.77 34.80
C ASP A 205 -15.61 36.20 33.67
N LEU A 206 -15.60 36.88 32.52
CA LEU A 206 -16.29 36.47 31.29
C LEU A 206 -15.39 35.66 30.36
N GLY A 207 -14.13 35.44 30.72
CA GLY A 207 -13.15 34.78 29.86
C GLY A 207 -12.65 35.69 28.73
N GLU A 208 -12.06 35.08 27.71
CA GLU A 208 -11.48 35.77 26.55
C GLU A 208 -12.56 36.06 25.51
N LEU A 209 -12.74 37.34 25.19
CA LEU A 209 -13.78 37.84 24.30
C LEU A 209 -13.15 38.46 23.05
N THR A 210 -13.70 38.11 21.89
CA THR A 210 -13.43 38.76 20.60
C THR A 210 -14.50 39.81 20.29
N PRO A 211 -14.24 40.77 19.37
CA PRO A 211 -15.19 41.82 19.03
C PRO A 211 -16.58 41.27 18.63
N GLY A 212 -17.64 41.96 19.05
CA GLY A 212 -19.04 41.61 18.75
C GLY A 212 -19.71 40.60 19.69
N LEU A 213 -19.04 40.22 20.79
CA LEU A 213 -19.61 39.32 21.81
C LEU A 213 -20.25 40.05 23.01
N LEU A 214 -20.13 41.38 23.08
CA LEU A 214 -20.69 42.19 24.17
C LEU A 214 -21.78 43.14 23.65
N PRO A 215 -22.71 43.61 24.50
CA PRO A 215 -23.65 44.67 24.11
C PRO A 215 -22.91 45.93 23.65
N PRO A 216 -23.37 46.65 22.60
CA PRO A 216 -22.61 47.72 21.96
C PRO A 216 -22.11 48.82 22.92
N GLU A 217 -22.96 49.26 23.85
CA GLU A 217 -22.64 50.30 24.82
C GLU A 217 -21.58 49.83 25.83
N PHE A 218 -21.63 48.54 26.19
CA PHE A 218 -20.68 47.93 27.11
C PHE A 218 -19.35 47.61 26.42
N GLU A 219 -19.38 47.13 25.18
CA GLU A 219 -18.18 46.90 24.38
C GLU A 219 -17.42 48.21 24.13
N ALA A 220 -18.13 49.32 23.85
CA ALA A 220 -17.53 50.64 23.72
C ALA A 220 -16.78 51.05 24.99
N ALA A 221 -17.39 50.89 26.16
CA ALA A 221 -16.75 51.20 27.43
C ALA A 221 -15.55 50.28 27.72
N VAL A 222 -15.64 48.99 27.41
CA VAL A 222 -14.53 48.02 27.55
C VAL A 222 -13.36 48.37 26.63
N ASN A 223 -13.64 48.85 25.41
CA ASN A 223 -12.62 49.19 24.42
C ASN A 223 -11.78 50.40 24.82
N GLU A 224 -12.29 51.29 25.67
CA GLU A 224 -11.58 52.45 26.21
C GLU A 224 -10.65 52.12 27.38
N LEU A 225 -10.84 50.95 28.03
CA LEU A 225 -10.06 50.57 29.20
C LEU A 225 -8.64 50.13 28.83
N LYS A 226 -7.70 50.45 29.71
CA LYS A 226 -6.38 49.81 29.78
C LYS A 226 -6.40 48.64 30.75
N LYS A 227 -5.43 47.73 30.61
CA LYS A 227 -5.29 46.57 31.51
C LYS A 227 -5.24 47.03 32.98
N GLY A 228 -6.15 46.49 33.78
CA GLY A 228 -6.34 46.80 35.19
C GLY A 228 -7.37 47.90 35.49
N GLU A 229 -7.80 48.67 34.48
CA GLU A 229 -8.78 49.75 34.66
C GLU A 229 -10.21 49.22 34.81
N ILE A 230 -11.02 50.05 35.48
CA ILE A 230 -12.44 49.78 35.77
C ILE A 230 -13.28 50.86 35.09
N SER A 231 -14.30 50.46 34.33
CA SER A 231 -15.22 51.36 33.65
C SER A 231 -16.09 52.16 34.63
N ASN A 232 -16.75 53.20 34.13
CA ASN A 232 -17.91 53.73 34.81
C ASN A 232 -19.07 52.73 34.72
N ALA A 233 -20.14 52.96 35.48
CA ALA A 233 -21.37 52.18 35.35
C ALA A 233 -22.02 52.47 33.99
N VAL A 234 -22.11 51.45 33.13
CA VAL A 234 -22.67 51.55 31.79
C VAL A 234 -24.09 51.04 31.79
N ARG A 235 -25.04 51.86 31.31
CA ARG A 235 -26.42 51.41 31.14
C ARG A 235 -26.53 50.56 29.88
N THR A 236 -27.05 49.34 30.03
CA THR A 236 -27.37 48.39 28.95
C THR A 236 -28.83 47.94 29.08
N GLU A 237 -29.32 47.16 28.13
CA GLU A 237 -30.67 46.55 28.20
C GLU A 237 -30.86 45.65 29.44
N TYR A 238 -29.78 45.05 29.96
CA TYR A 238 -29.83 44.12 31.10
C TYR A 238 -29.76 44.81 32.47
N GLY A 239 -29.27 46.05 32.53
CA GLY A 239 -28.88 46.61 33.81
C GLY A 239 -27.84 47.71 33.74
N TYR A 240 -27.25 48.03 34.88
CA TYR A 240 -25.97 48.74 34.94
C TYR A 240 -24.84 47.73 35.01
N GLN A 241 -23.91 47.81 34.07
CA GLN A 241 -22.74 46.94 34.00
C GLN A 241 -21.46 47.71 34.32
N ILE A 242 -20.55 47.08 35.04
CA ILE A 242 -19.23 47.62 35.35
C ILE A 242 -18.21 46.62 34.83
N ALA A 243 -17.28 47.05 33.99
CA ALA A 243 -16.21 46.23 33.46
C ALA A 243 -14.90 46.50 34.21
N LYS A 244 -14.08 45.45 34.31
CA LYS A 244 -12.64 45.53 34.58
C LYS A 244 -11.91 44.79 33.47
N LEU A 245 -11.01 45.47 32.77
CA LEU A 245 -10.18 44.83 31.76
C LEU A 245 -9.02 44.09 32.45
N THR A 246 -9.02 42.77 32.44
CA THR A 246 -7.99 41.97 33.13
C THR A 246 -6.83 41.62 32.21
N ASP A 247 -7.08 41.46 30.91
CA ASP A 247 -6.03 41.30 29.91
C ASP A 247 -6.44 41.81 28.53
N PHE A 248 -5.46 42.16 27.70
CA PHE A 248 -5.68 42.57 26.31
C PHE A 248 -4.58 42.01 25.41
N SER A 249 -4.99 41.20 24.44
CA SER A 249 -4.13 40.70 23.37
C SER A 249 -4.46 41.49 22.09
N PRO A 250 -3.53 42.32 21.58
CA PRO A 250 -3.75 43.02 20.33
C PRO A 250 -3.85 42.02 19.17
N GLY A 251 -4.73 42.30 18.21
CA GLY A 251 -4.81 41.52 16.99
C GLY A 251 -3.49 41.58 16.23
N LYS A 252 -3.13 40.48 15.57
CA LYS A 252 -1.90 40.41 14.77
C LYS A 252 -2.24 39.92 13.38
N THR A 253 -1.80 40.68 12.37
CA THR A 253 -1.85 40.24 10.98
C THR A 253 -0.43 39.88 10.55
N LYS A 254 -0.23 38.65 10.05
CA LYS A 254 1.05 38.27 9.46
C LYS A 254 1.28 39.11 8.20
N SER A 255 2.46 39.69 8.08
CA SER A 255 2.88 40.46 6.91
C SER A 255 3.04 39.57 5.69
N LEU A 256 2.97 40.15 4.48
CA LEU A 256 3.26 39.45 3.23
C LEU A 256 4.62 38.73 3.29
N ASN A 257 5.63 39.33 3.90
CA ASN A 257 6.95 38.71 4.04
C ASN A 257 6.91 37.41 4.85
N GLU A 258 6.12 37.36 5.93
CA GLU A 258 5.97 36.17 6.78
C GLU A 258 5.25 35.01 6.07
N VAL A 259 4.34 35.33 5.14
CA VAL A 259 3.54 34.31 4.40
C VAL A 259 3.97 34.13 2.95
N ARG A 260 5.01 34.83 2.49
CA ARG A 260 5.43 34.85 1.07
C ARG A 260 5.66 33.45 0.52
N ALA A 261 6.35 32.59 1.27
CA ALA A 261 6.67 31.22 0.81
C ALA A 261 5.43 30.34 0.63
N GLU A 262 4.43 30.51 1.50
CA GLU A 262 3.14 29.82 1.41
C GLU A 262 2.36 30.28 0.18
N LEU A 263 2.19 31.60 0.03
CA LEU A 263 1.49 32.20 -1.12
C LEU A 263 2.20 31.89 -2.44
N THR A 264 3.53 31.87 -2.46
CA THR A 264 4.31 31.50 -3.65
C THR A 264 4.01 30.07 -4.07
N ARG A 265 3.98 29.13 -3.13
CA ARG A 265 3.67 27.71 -3.42
C ARG A 265 2.22 27.57 -3.90
N GLN A 266 1.27 28.23 -3.24
CA GLN A 266 -0.14 28.23 -3.61
C GLN A 266 -0.36 28.78 -5.03
N LEU A 267 0.22 29.95 -5.33
CA LEU A 267 0.12 30.56 -6.66
C LEU A 267 0.79 29.69 -7.73
N ARG A 268 1.97 29.12 -7.46
CA ARG A 268 2.62 28.18 -8.39
C ARG A 268 1.75 26.98 -8.71
N GLN A 269 1.13 26.38 -7.70
CA GLN A 269 0.22 25.27 -7.91
C GLN A 269 -0.96 25.69 -8.77
N ARG A 270 -1.70 26.72 -8.34
CA ARG A 270 -2.92 27.18 -9.01
C ARG A 270 -2.65 27.61 -10.46
N LYS A 271 -1.66 28.48 -10.68
CA LYS A 271 -1.34 29.02 -12.01
C LYS A 271 -0.63 28.01 -12.90
N GLY A 272 0.15 27.09 -12.32
CA GLY A 272 0.75 25.99 -13.05
C GLY A 272 -0.28 24.99 -13.56
N GLU A 273 -1.29 24.66 -12.74
CA GLU A 273 -2.42 23.81 -13.13
C GLU A 273 -3.30 24.47 -14.19
N GLU A 274 -3.68 25.74 -14.01
CA GLU A 274 -4.43 26.52 -15.00
C GLU A 274 -3.72 26.50 -16.36
N ARG A 275 -2.41 26.82 -16.36
CA ARG A 275 -1.59 26.78 -17.59
C ARG A 275 -1.50 25.37 -18.17
N TYR A 276 -1.44 24.33 -17.34
CA TYR A 276 -1.42 22.95 -17.83
C TYR A 276 -2.70 22.62 -18.59
N PHE A 277 -3.88 22.94 -18.04
CA PHE A 277 -5.16 22.67 -18.71
C PHE A 277 -5.29 23.42 -20.03
N ASP A 278 -4.92 24.70 -20.06
CA ASP A 278 -4.91 25.51 -21.29
C ASP A 278 -3.96 24.91 -22.36
N MET A 279 -2.77 24.47 -21.93
CA MET A 279 -1.78 23.85 -22.82
C MET A 279 -2.22 22.44 -23.26
N ALA A 280 -2.90 21.68 -22.42
CA ALA A 280 -3.40 20.34 -22.72
C ALA A 280 -4.48 20.37 -23.80
N GLU A 281 -5.42 21.31 -23.72
CA GLU A 281 -6.43 21.51 -24.77
C GLU A 281 -5.76 21.85 -26.11
N ARG A 282 -4.83 22.80 -26.11
CA ARG A 282 -4.07 23.17 -27.32
C ARG A 282 -3.20 22.02 -27.83
N PHE A 283 -2.62 21.23 -26.94
CA PHE A 283 -1.82 20.06 -27.29
C PHE A 283 -2.65 19.06 -28.08
N ASN A 284 -3.83 18.71 -27.57
CA ASN A 284 -4.73 17.75 -28.20
C ASN A 284 -5.15 18.23 -29.60
N ASN A 285 -5.56 19.51 -29.71
CA ASN A 285 -5.98 20.09 -30.99
C ASN A 285 -4.82 20.14 -32.01
N LEU A 286 -3.66 20.65 -31.62
CA LEU A 286 -2.52 20.81 -32.53
C LEU A 286 -1.97 19.48 -33.03
N VAL A 287 -1.91 18.46 -32.16
CA VAL A 287 -1.43 17.13 -32.53
C VAL A 287 -2.39 16.47 -33.53
N TYR A 288 -3.71 16.64 -33.32
CA TYR A 288 -4.76 16.09 -34.17
C TYR A 288 -4.85 16.81 -35.54
N GLU A 289 -4.81 18.14 -35.55
CA GLU A 289 -4.92 18.95 -36.77
C GLU A 289 -3.68 18.88 -37.67
N GLN A 290 -2.52 18.52 -37.13
CA GLN A 290 -1.25 18.44 -37.84
C GLN A 290 -0.69 17.00 -37.84
N PRO A 291 -1.39 16.02 -38.45
CA PRO A 291 -1.08 14.60 -38.29
C PRO A 291 0.29 14.20 -38.85
N ASP A 292 0.88 15.00 -39.74
CA ASP A 292 2.13 14.65 -40.42
C ASP A 292 3.41 15.09 -39.67
N SER A 293 3.29 15.89 -38.60
CA SER A 293 4.46 16.33 -37.85
C SER A 293 4.13 16.80 -36.43
N LEU A 294 5.03 16.50 -35.47
CA LEU A 294 4.96 17.07 -34.12
C LEU A 294 5.53 18.50 -34.03
N LYS A 295 6.21 19.00 -35.08
CA LYS A 295 6.88 20.31 -35.06
C LYS A 295 5.96 21.50 -34.79
N PRO A 296 4.75 21.59 -35.38
CA PRO A 296 3.84 22.71 -35.10
C PRO A 296 3.40 22.75 -33.63
N ALA A 297 2.99 21.60 -33.08
CA ALA A 297 2.62 21.46 -31.67
C ALA A 297 3.80 21.78 -30.75
N ALA A 298 4.99 21.23 -31.04
CA ALA A 298 6.20 21.50 -30.29
C ALA A 298 6.55 23.00 -30.23
N SER A 299 6.48 23.68 -31.38
CA SER A 299 6.84 25.10 -31.45
C SER A 299 5.80 25.98 -30.76
N ALA A 300 4.50 25.72 -30.97
CA ALA A 300 3.41 26.53 -30.43
C ALA A 300 3.25 26.41 -28.91
N LEU A 301 3.74 25.32 -28.33
CA LEU A 301 3.69 25.01 -26.90
C LEU A 301 5.08 25.04 -26.23
N GLU A 302 6.12 25.41 -26.99
CA GLU A 302 7.52 25.45 -26.52
C GLU A 302 8.04 24.11 -25.95
N LEU A 303 7.54 22.99 -26.50
CA LEU A 303 7.93 21.65 -26.11
C LEU A 303 9.12 21.15 -26.96
N LYS A 304 9.89 20.23 -26.39
CA LYS A 304 11.01 19.58 -27.08
C LYS A 304 10.55 18.32 -27.78
N ILE A 305 11.00 18.12 -29.01
CA ILE A 305 10.89 16.83 -29.70
C ILE A 305 12.05 15.96 -29.26
N GLU A 306 11.74 14.83 -28.64
CA GLU A 306 12.68 13.82 -28.20
C GLU A 306 12.59 12.57 -29.08
N LYS A 307 13.56 11.66 -28.98
CA LYS A 307 13.61 10.42 -29.78
C LYS A 307 13.88 9.22 -28.89
N SER A 308 13.23 8.10 -29.20
CA SER A 308 13.46 6.84 -28.50
C SER A 308 14.65 6.05 -29.08
N ALA A 309 15.12 5.06 -28.31
CA ALA A 309 15.85 3.93 -28.87
C ALA A 309 14.89 2.99 -29.63
N TRP A 310 15.41 1.91 -30.24
CA TRP A 310 14.59 0.84 -30.83
C TRP A 310 13.89 0.04 -29.72
N PHE A 311 12.60 -0.24 -29.91
CA PHE A 311 11.82 -1.08 -28.99
C PHE A 311 10.80 -1.93 -29.74
N THR A 312 10.33 -3.01 -29.10
CA THR A 312 9.37 -3.97 -29.66
C THR A 312 7.98 -3.76 -29.06
N GLN A 313 6.99 -4.54 -29.49
CA GLN A 313 5.67 -4.61 -28.85
C GLN A 313 5.72 -5.10 -27.39
N SER A 314 6.84 -5.68 -26.93
CA SER A 314 7.04 -6.01 -25.52
C SER A 314 7.54 -4.82 -24.69
N GLY A 315 7.76 -3.67 -25.33
CA GLY A 315 8.28 -2.46 -24.70
C GLY A 315 9.80 -2.40 -24.64
N GLY A 316 10.28 -1.47 -23.82
CA GLY A 316 11.70 -1.26 -23.53
C GLY A 316 11.89 -0.70 -22.13
N THR A 317 12.78 0.28 -21.97
CA THR A 317 13.01 0.98 -20.70
C THR A 317 12.57 2.43 -20.78
N GLY A 318 12.24 3.04 -19.63
CA GLY A 318 11.82 4.44 -19.56
C GLY A 318 10.44 4.65 -20.18
N LEU A 319 10.29 5.66 -21.05
CA LEU A 319 8.99 6.00 -21.64
C LEU A 319 8.34 4.82 -22.38
N VAL A 320 9.12 4.04 -23.11
CA VAL A 320 8.63 2.93 -23.94
C VAL A 320 8.36 1.65 -23.15
N SER A 321 8.30 1.72 -21.81
CA SER A 321 7.70 0.68 -20.98
C SER A 321 6.22 0.96 -20.66
N ASP A 322 5.72 2.15 -20.98
CA ASP A 322 4.31 2.50 -20.78
C ASP A 322 3.41 1.77 -21.81
N PRO A 323 2.39 1.00 -21.37
CA PRO A 323 1.54 0.23 -22.28
C PRO A 323 0.82 1.08 -23.34
N ASN A 324 0.37 2.29 -22.99
CA ASN A 324 -0.36 3.16 -23.91
C ASN A 324 0.58 3.73 -24.98
N VAL A 325 1.82 4.04 -24.60
CA VAL A 325 2.88 4.44 -25.55
C VAL A 325 3.21 3.31 -26.52
N ILE A 326 3.33 2.08 -26.01
CA ILE A 326 3.59 0.91 -26.86
C ILE A 326 2.42 0.67 -27.82
N GLU A 327 1.18 0.66 -27.32
CA GLU A 327 -0.01 0.48 -28.14
C GLU A 327 -0.10 1.51 -29.26
N ALA A 328 0.06 2.80 -28.92
CA ALA A 328 0.04 3.87 -29.91
C ALA A 328 1.18 3.74 -30.92
N ALA A 329 2.39 3.41 -30.50
CA ALA A 329 3.54 3.30 -31.41
C ALA A 329 3.41 2.15 -32.44
N PHE A 330 2.63 1.11 -32.13
CA PHE A 330 2.39 -0.04 -33.01
C PHE A 330 1.01 -0.03 -33.69
N SER A 331 0.21 1.02 -33.49
CA SER A 331 -1.10 1.18 -34.12
C SER A 331 -1.00 1.37 -35.64
N GLN A 332 -2.11 1.15 -36.34
CA GLN A 332 -2.20 1.36 -37.78
C GLN A 332 -1.87 2.82 -38.15
N ASP A 333 -2.52 3.79 -37.49
CA ASP A 333 -2.33 5.22 -37.79
C ASP A 333 -0.88 5.66 -37.62
N VAL A 334 -0.22 5.23 -36.55
CA VAL A 334 1.13 5.72 -36.24
C VAL A 334 2.20 4.92 -36.97
N LYS A 335 2.14 3.58 -36.94
CA LYS A 335 3.19 2.73 -37.52
C LYS A 335 3.07 2.63 -39.04
N VAL A 336 1.85 2.46 -39.55
CA VAL A 336 1.61 2.20 -40.98
C VAL A 336 1.34 3.50 -41.71
N ASP A 337 0.35 4.28 -41.25
CA ASP A 337 -0.04 5.51 -41.94
C ASP A 337 0.89 6.68 -41.62
N ARG A 338 1.84 6.47 -40.69
CA ARG A 338 2.83 7.46 -40.26
C ARG A 338 2.13 8.76 -39.91
N ARG A 339 1.16 8.72 -39.02
CA ARG A 339 0.53 9.89 -38.40
C ARG A 339 1.06 10.07 -36.98
N ASN A 340 0.85 11.26 -36.42
CA ASN A 340 0.97 11.46 -34.99
C ASN A 340 -0.05 10.56 -34.27
N SER A 341 0.29 10.08 -33.08
CA SER A 341 -0.69 9.50 -32.19
C SER A 341 -1.69 10.56 -31.73
N GLU A 342 -2.84 10.12 -31.24
CA GLU A 342 -3.64 10.94 -30.34
C GLU A 342 -2.84 11.30 -29.07
N SER A 343 -3.39 12.20 -28.25
CA SER A 343 -2.82 12.50 -26.94
C SER A 343 -2.93 11.30 -26.00
N ILE A 344 -1.79 10.86 -25.48
CA ILE A 344 -1.66 9.72 -24.58
C ILE A 344 -1.42 10.25 -23.17
N GLU A 345 -2.26 9.84 -22.22
CA GLU A 345 -2.02 10.09 -20.80
C GLU A 345 -1.02 9.04 -20.27
N ILE A 346 0.12 9.51 -19.77
CA ILE A 346 1.21 8.67 -19.24
C ILE A 346 1.39 8.85 -17.72
N GLY A 347 0.49 9.59 -17.08
CA GLY A 347 0.53 9.92 -15.66
C GLY A 347 -0.35 11.12 -15.33
N THR A 348 -0.52 11.42 -14.04
CA THR A 348 -1.30 12.58 -13.58
C THR A 348 -0.71 13.88 -14.12
N ASN A 349 -1.51 14.61 -14.89
CA ASN A 349 -1.11 15.82 -15.60
C ASN A 349 0.10 15.62 -16.53
N GLN A 350 0.21 14.47 -17.18
CA GLN A 350 1.26 14.17 -18.14
C GLN A 350 0.68 13.65 -19.45
N LEU A 351 0.84 14.44 -20.52
CA LEU A 351 0.41 14.07 -21.86
C LEU A 351 1.61 13.84 -22.77
N LEU A 352 1.42 12.95 -23.73
CA LEU A 352 2.40 12.63 -24.75
C LEU A 352 1.74 12.45 -26.12
N ALA A 353 2.45 12.85 -27.16
CA ALA A 353 2.11 12.51 -28.53
C ALA A 353 3.38 12.03 -29.23
N LEU A 354 3.26 10.97 -30.01
CA LEU A 354 4.39 10.31 -30.66
C LEU A 354 4.16 10.10 -32.14
N ARG A 355 5.24 9.84 -32.87
CA ARG A 355 5.25 9.49 -34.28
C ARG A 355 6.34 8.47 -34.55
N VAL A 356 6.05 7.45 -35.35
CA VAL A 356 7.08 6.48 -35.75
C VAL A 356 7.99 7.07 -36.83
N THR A 357 9.26 7.18 -36.50
CA THR A 357 10.33 7.62 -37.42
C THR A 357 10.81 6.47 -38.29
N ASP A 358 11.04 5.29 -37.72
CA ASP A 358 11.55 4.12 -38.45
C ASP A 358 10.93 2.82 -37.94
N VAL A 359 10.86 1.83 -38.83
CA VAL A 359 10.37 0.48 -38.55
C VAL A 359 11.40 -0.52 -39.07
N LYS A 360 11.78 -1.48 -38.23
CA LYS A 360 12.50 -2.70 -38.63
C LYS A 360 11.48 -3.84 -38.65
N PRO A 361 11.20 -4.43 -39.82
CA PRO A 361 10.22 -5.51 -39.91
C PRO A 361 10.69 -6.72 -39.10
N ALA A 362 9.73 -7.49 -38.61
CA ALA A 362 10.04 -8.79 -38.05
C ALA A 362 10.71 -9.66 -39.13
N ARG A 363 11.75 -10.38 -38.74
CA ARG A 363 12.43 -11.32 -39.63
C ARG A 363 12.77 -12.61 -38.92
N GLN A 364 12.80 -13.68 -39.68
CA GLN A 364 13.38 -14.92 -39.21
C GLN A 364 14.90 -14.73 -39.13
N LYS A 365 15.50 -15.07 -37.98
CA LYS A 365 16.96 -15.14 -37.88
C LYS A 365 17.44 -16.38 -38.61
N ASP A 366 18.50 -16.24 -39.40
CA ASP A 366 19.05 -17.36 -40.15
C ASP A 366 19.67 -18.39 -39.21
N LEU A 367 19.70 -19.66 -39.64
CA LEU A 367 20.33 -20.71 -38.86
C LEU A 367 21.77 -20.34 -38.47
N ALA A 368 22.52 -19.68 -39.34
CA ALA A 368 23.88 -19.23 -39.05
C ALA A 368 23.96 -18.30 -37.84
N GLU A 369 23.00 -17.40 -37.66
CA GLU A 369 22.94 -16.44 -36.54
C GLU A 369 22.64 -17.14 -35.21
N VAL A 370 21.84 -18.20 -35.22
CA VAL A 370 21.38 -18.91 -34.00
C VAL A 370 22.06 -20.26 -33.77
N ARG A 371 22.96 -20.69 -34.67
CA ARG A 371 23.60 -22.01 -34.65
C ARG A 371 24.30 -22.31 -33.33
N ALA A 372 25.03 -21.35 -32.78
CA ALA A 372 25.79 -21.54 -31.55
C ALA A 372 24.87 -21.83 -30.35
N GLU A 373 23.73 -21.13 -30.28
CA GLU A 373 22.70 -21.34 -29.25
C GLU A 373 22.04 -22.71 -29.38
N ILE A 374 21.65 -23.10 -30.60
CA ILE A 374 21.04 -24.40 -30.89
C ILE A 374 22.00 -25.54 -30.53
N VAL A 375 23.28 -25.43 -30.92
CA VAL A 375 24.31 -26.42 -30.58
C VAL A 375 24.45 -26.56 -29.07
N ALA A 376 24.45 -25.46 -28.31
CA ALA A 376 24.52 -25.51 -26.85
C ALA A 376 23.30 -26.21 -26.25
N THR A 377 22.10 -25.90 -26.75
CA THR A 377 20.85 -26.49 -26.27
C THR A 377 20.77 -27.98 -26.58
N LEU A 378 21.05 -28.38 -27.82
CA LEU A 378 21.05 -29.80 -28.22
C LEU A 378 22.14 -30.59 -27.50
N ARG A 379 23.34 -30.02 -27.31
CA ARG A 379 24.40 -30.64 -26.51
C ARG A 379 23.94 -30.89 -25.08
N GLN A 380 23.28 -29.91 -24.46
CA GLN A 380 22.72 -30.08 -23.12
C GLN A 380 21.68 -31.21 -23.08
N GLN A 381 20.71 -31.20 -24.00
CA GLN A 381 19.65 -32.20 -24.06
C GLN A 381 20.21 -33.62 -24.24
N LYS A 382 21.13 -33.80 -25.18
CA LYS A 382 21.81 -35.08 -25.41
C LYS A 382 22.60 -35.53 -24.19
N ALA A 383 23.38 -34.64 -23.58
CA ALA A 383 24.16 -34.95 -22.40
C ALA A 383 23.29 -35.36 -21.20
N THR A 384 22.15 -34.68 -21.00
CA THR A 384 21.16 -35.06 -19.98
C THR A 384 20.52 -36.41 -20.29
N ALA A 385 20.20 -36.70 -21.56
CA ALA A 385 19.66 -37.99 -21.97
C ALA A 385 20.66 -39.14 -21.70
N GLN A 386 21.93 -38.94 -22.06
CA GLN A 386 23.00 -39.91 -21.80
C GLN A 386 23.24 -40.13 -20.30
N ALA A 387 23.17 -39.07 -19.48
CA ALA A 387 23.25 -39.19 -18.02
C ALA A 387 22.11 -40.02 -17.44
N ARG A 388 20.88 -39.83 -17.95
CA ARG A 388 19.70 -40.59 -17.56
C ARG A 388 19.80 -42.06 -17.96
N GLU A 389 20.27 -42.33 -19.16
CA GLU A 389 20.48 -43.69 -19.67
C GLU A 389 21.51 -44.44 -18.82
N LEU A 390 22.70 -43.86 -18.60
CA LEU A 390 23.71 -44.45 -17.72
C LEU A 390 23.18 -44.64 -16.29
N GLY A 391 22.39 -43.69 -15.78
CA GLY A 391 21.77 -43.81 -14.46
C GLY A 391 20.83 -45.00 -14.33
N ARG A 392 20.01 -45.25 -15.36
CA ARG A 392 19.11 -46.41 -15.40
C ARG A 392 19.88 -47.72 -15.49
N GLU A 393 20.94 -47.77 -16.30
CA GLU A 393 21.84 -48.93 -16.36
C GLU A 393 22.50 -49.20 -15.00
N MET A 394 22.97 -48.15 -14.32
CA MET A 394 23.57 -48.25 -12.99
C MET A 394 22.55 -48.73 -11.95
N VAL A 395 21.29 -48.30 -12.00
CA VAL A 395 20.21 -48.83 -11.12
C VAL A 395 20.04 -50.33 -11.34
N LEU A 396 19.94 -50.78 -12.59
CA LEU A 396 19.80 -52.21 -12.91
C LEU A 396 21.00 -53.01 -12.42
N ALA A 397 22.21 -52.55 -12.70
CA ALA A 397 23.44 -53.21 -12.27
C ALA A 397 23.55 -53.29 -10.74
N ALA A 398 23.17 -52.24 -10.03
CA ALA A 398 23.19 -52.21 -8.57
C ALA A 398 22.14 -53.13 -7.94
N ARG A 399 20.96 -53.28 -8.57
CA ARG A 399 19.94 -54.26 -8.16
C ARG A 399 20.41 -55.71 -8.31
N THR A 400 21.35 -55.99 -9.21
CA THR A 400 21.97 -57.33 -9.37
C THR A 400 23.14 -57.60 -8.43
N GLY A 401 23.42 -56.69 -7.48
CA GLY A 401 24.41 -56.89 -6.41
C GLY A 401 25.74 -56.16 -6.59
N LYS A 402 25.94 -55.39 -7.66
CA LYS A 402 27.13 -54.51 -7.79
C LYS A 402 27.00 -53.31 -6.86
N SER A 403 28.05 -52.97 -6.11
CA SER A 403 28.00 -51.80 -5.23
C SER A 403 28.04 -50.48 -6.01
N LEU A 404 27.37 -49.44 -5.48
CA LEU A 404 27.37 -48.11 -6.12
C LEU A 404 28.77 -47.49 -6.18
N ALA A 405 29.63 -47.73 -5.19
CA ALA A 405 31.01 -47.28 -5.21
C ALA A 405 31.82 -47.92 -6.36
N ALA A 406 31.62 -49.21 -6.63
CA ALA A 406 32.29 -49.89 -7.74
C ALA A 406 31.81 -49.38 -9.10
N LEU A 407 30.49 -49.19 -9.27
CA LEU A 407 29.92 -48.61 -10.49
C LEU A 407 30.38 -47.17 -10.71
N ALA A 408 30.43 -46.36 -9.64
CA ALA A 408 30.95 -45.01 -9.71
C ALA A 408 32.41 -44.99 -10.17
N LYS A 409 33.26 -45.87 -9.63
CA LYS A 409 34.66 -46.01 -10.05
C LYS A 409 34.78 -46.45 -11.51
N GLN A 410 34.00 -47.46 -11.94
CA GLN A 410 33.99 -47.96 -13.31
C GLN A 410 33.72 -46.84 -14.32
N HIS A 411 32.78 -45.95 -13.99
CA HIS A 411 32.41 -44.85 -14.87
C HIS A 411 33.14 -43.54 -14.55
N GLY A 412 34.06 -43.47 -13.59
CA GLY A 412 34.73 -42.23 -13.19
C GLY A 412 33.74 -41.16 -12.70
N LEU A 413 32.90 -41.54 -11.75
CA LEU A 413 31.89 -40.69 -11.09
C LEU A 413 32.22 -40.54 -9.61
N ALA A 414 31.78 -39.43 -9.01
CA ALA A 414 31.91 -39.22 -7.57
C ALA A 414 30.82 -40.00 -6.82
N HIS A 415 31.24 -40.89 -5.94
CA HIS A 415 30.37 -41.58 -4.99
C HIS A 415 30.18 -40.72 -3.75
N GLN A 416 28.92 -40.48 -3.38
CA GLN A 416 28.58 -39.88 -2.09
C GLN A 416 28.35 -41.01 -1.07
N PRO A 417 29.16 -41.07 0.00
CA PRO A 417 29.03 -42.11 1.00
C PRO A 417 27.70 -42.01 1.75
N VAL A 418 27.40 -43.07 2.49
CA VAL A 418 26.17 -43.19 3.26
C VAL A 418 26.01 -42.02 4.25
N ARG A 419 24.92 -41.27 4.12
CA ARG A 419 24.54 -40.18 5.03
C ARG A 419 23.05 -40.24 5.38
N ASN A 420 22.65 -39.46 6.38
CA ASN A 420 21.26 -39.33 6.79
C ASN A 420 20.60 -38.16 6.03
N LEU A 421 19.67 -38.48 5.13
CA LEU A 421 18.87 -37.50 4.40
C LEU A 421 17.61 -37.14 5.19
N ALA A 422 17.36 -35.84 5.33
CA ALA A 422 16.11 -35.32 5.89
C ALA A 422 15.08 -35.10 4.78
N ARG A 423 13.78 -35.09 5.14
CA ARG A 423 12.69 -34.91 4.17
C ARG A 423 12.75 -33.55 3.46
N ASN A 424 13.29 -32.54 4.13
CA ASN A 424 13.46 -31.17 3.67
C ASN A 424 14.93 -30.83 3.35
N ASP A 425 15.75 -31.82 2.95
CA ASP A 425 17.11 -31.55 2.54
C ASP A 425 17.12 -30.70 1.25
N ASN A 426 17.36 -29.39 1.42
CA ASN A 426 17.31 -28.41 0.34
C ASN A 426 18.45 -28.58 -0.67
N LYS A 427 19.57 -29.22 -0.30
CA LYS A 427 20.72 -29.38 -1.19
C LYS A 427 20.41 -30.38 -2.31
N ASP A 428 19.62 -31.40 -2.00
CA ASP A 428 19.32 -32.51 -2.91
C ASP A 428 17.83 -32.86 -2.90
N ARG A 429 16.95 -31.86 -3.05
CA ARG A 429 15.49 -32.00 -2.85
C ARG A 429 14.86 -33.13 -3.67
N ALA A 430 15.24 -33.27 -4.94
CA ALA A 430 14.72 -34.34 -5.81
C ALA A 430 15.17 -35.74 -5.34
N LEU A 431 16.44 -35.87 -4.95
CA LEU A 431 16.98 -37.10 -4.38
C LEU A 431 16.34 -37.45 -3.04
N ALA A 432 16.23 -36.48 -2.13
CA ALA A 432 15.53 -36.68 -0.86
C ALA A 432 14.08 -37.12 -1.09
N GLY A 433 13.36 -36.46 -2.00
CA GLY A 433 11.99 -36.85 -2.37
C GLY A 433 11.90 -38.31 -2.85
N ALA A 434 12.80 -38.73 -3.74
CA ALA A 434 12.83 -40.12 -4.24
C ALA A 434 13.19 -41.14 -3.15
N VAL A 435 14.20 -40.85 -2.33
CA VAL A 435 14.63 -41.71 -1.21
C VAL A 435 13.51 -41.89 -0.17
N PHE A 436 12.74 -40.83 0.12
CA PHE A 436 11.60 -40.90 1.03
C PHE A 436 10.36 -41.58 0.43
N SER A 437 10.25 -41.61 -0.90
CA SER A 437 9.20 -42.34 -1.63
C SER A 437 9.52 -43.83 -1.79
N ALA A 438 10.80 -44.20 -1.68
CA ALA A 438 11.24 -45.59 -1.74
C ALA A 438 10.68 -46.42 -0.57
N ARG A 439 10.41 -47.70 -0.86
CA ARG A 439 9.97 -48.68 0.14
C ARG A 439 11.00 -48.80 1.26
N LYS A 440 10.54 -49.09 2.48
CA LYS A 440 11.44 -49.35 3.62
C LYS A 440 12.24 -50.63 3.32
N PRO A 441 13.57 -50.64 3.51
CA PRO A 441 14.35 -51.85 3.38
C PRO A 441 13.97 -52.90 4.43
N GLU A 442 13.98 -54.18 4.03
CA GLU A 442 13.71 -55.32 4.91
C GLU A 442 15.04 -55.95 5.37
N GLY A 443 15.25 -56.03 6.69
CA GLY A 443 16.48 -56.59 7.26
C GLY A 443 17.74 -55.84 6.80
N LYS A 444 18.67 -56.55 6.16
CA LYS A 444 19.93 -56.00 5.62
C LYS A 444 19.88 -55.72 4.11
N ALA A 445 18.72 -55.90 3.47
CA ALA A 445 18.59 -55.63 2.05
C ALA A 445 18.73 -54.13 1.77
N LEU A 446 19.30 -53.78 0.62
CA LEU A 446 19.35 -52.40 0.13
C LEU A 446 18.20 -52.16 -0.84
N VAL A 447 17.55 -50.99 -0.75
CA VAL A 447 16.58 -50.55 -1.77
C VAL A 447 17.30 -49.60 -2.72
N VAL A 448 17.50 -50.05 -3.95
CA VAL A 448 18.19 -49.26 -5.00
C VAL A 448 17.18 -48.71 -5.98
N ASP A 449 17.27 -47.40 -6.22
CA ASP A 449 16.50 -46.74 -7.27
C ASP A 449 17.23 -45.51 -7.82
N GLY A 450 16.62 -44.85 -8.79
CA GLY A 450 17.13 -43.62 -9.35
C GLY A 450 16.09 -42.52 -9.45
N VAL A 451 16.58 -41.30 -9.66
CA VAL A 451 15.73 -40.12 -9.84
C VAL A 451 16.32 -39.22 -10.91
N ASP A 452 15.42 -38.66 -11.72
CA ASP A 452 15.75 -37.63 -12.68
C ASP A 452 15.90 -36.28 -11.97
N LEU A 453 17.06 -35.64 -12.17
CA LEU A 453 17.37 -34.32 -11.61
C LEU A 453 17.14 -33.20 -12.65
N GLY A 454 16.53 -33.51 -13.79
CA GLY A 454 16.31 -32.57 -14.89
C GLY A 454 17.61 -32.11 -15.51
N GLY A 455 17.81 -30.79 -15.61
CA GLY A 455 19.03 -30.19 -16.16
C GLY A 455 20.31 -30.57 -15.40
N SER A 456 20.20 -31.05 -14.17
CA SER A 456 21.33 -31.49 -13.34
C SER A 456 21.73 -32.95 -13.57
N GLY A 457 21.01 -33.70 -14.42
CA GLY A 457 21.32 -35.08 -14.78
C GLY A 457 20.49 -36.11 -14.04
N TYR A 458 21.14 -37.16 -13.52
CA TYR A 458 20.47 -38.29 -12.88
C TYR A 458 21.19 -38.70 -11.60
N ALA A 459 20.44 -39.09 -10.57
CA ALA A 459 21.02 -39.67 -9.36
C ALA A 459 20.57 -41.12 -9.18
N VAL A 460 21.51 -41.97 -8.80
CA VAL A 460 21.27 -43.35 -8.36
C VAL A 460 21.51 -43.40 -6.86
N PHE A 461 20.63 -44.03 -6.10
CA PHE A 461 20.78 -44.16 -4.66
C PHE A 461 20.57 -45.59 -4.19
N ALA A 462 21.21 -45.92 -3.07
CA ALA A 462 20.93 -47.11 -2.30
C ALA A 462 20.48 -46.70 -0.90
N LEU A 463 19.26 -47.05 -0.53
CA LEU A 463 18.68 -46.82 0.78
C LEU A 463 19.03 -48.00 1.69
N HIS A 464 19.80 -47.71 2.74
CA HIS A 464 20.27 -48.68 3.74
C HIS A 464 19.27 -48.87 4.86
N ALA A 465 18.68 -47.77 5.36
CA ALA A 465 17.76 -47.83 6.49
C ALA A 465 16.83 -46.62 6.55
N VAL A 466 15.67 -46.82 7.18
CA VAL A 466 14.78 -45.76 7.64
C VAL A 466 15.01 -45.56 9.12
N GLN A 467 15.41 -44.35 9.52
CA GLN A 467 15.64 -43.99 10.91
C GLN A 467 14.50 -43.12 11.39
N ASP A 468 13.71 -43.65 12.33
CA ASP A 468 12.61 -42.90 12.93
C ASP A 468 13.12 -41.62 13.61
N GLY A 469 12.27 -40.60 13.57
CA GLY A 469 12.61 -39.30 14.11
C GLY A 469 12.85 -39.33 15.61
N ASN A 470 13.96 -38.73 16.07
CA ASN A 470 14.20 -38.60 17.50
C ASN A 470 13.37 -37.44 18.07
N ILE A 471 12.14 -37.75 18.45
CA ILE A 471 11.20 -36.78 19.01
C ILE A 471 11.77 -36.05 20.23
N ALA A 472 12.64 -36.70 21.03
CA ALA A 472 13.24 -36.11 22.23
C ALA A 472 14.13 -34.89 21.93
N LYS A 473 14.61 -34.75 20.70
CA LYS A 473 15.42 -33.60 20.26
C LYS A 473 14.61 -32.40 19.77
N VAL A 474 13.29 -32.53 19.64
CA VAL A 474 12.40 -31.43 19.25
C VAL A 474 12.12 -30.57 20.48
N ASP A 475 12.42 -29.28 20.39
CA ASP A 475 12.21 -28.34 21.49
C ASP A 475 10.71 -28.10 21.75
N LYS A 476 10.40 -27.58 22.95
CA LYS A 476 9.02 -27.37 23.39
C LYS A 476 8.24 -26.42 22.49
N VAL A 477 8.86 -25.34 22.02
CA VAL A 477 8.18 -24.33 21.19
C VAL A 477 7.75 -24.94 19.86
N GLN A 478 8.61 -25.74 19.24
CA GLN A 478 8.26 -26.45 18.01
C GLN A 478 7.13 -27.47 18.22
N ARG A 479 7.13 -28.19 19.35
CA ARG A 479 6.06 -29.13 19.70
C ARG A 479 4.73 -28.42 19.89
N ASP A 480 4.69 -27.39 20.74
CA ASP A 480 3.48 -26.62 21.05
C ASP A 480 2.90 -26.01 19.76
N LYS A 481 3.77 -25.48 18.89
CA LYS A 481 3.35 -24.94 17.58
C LYS A 481 2.73 -26.01 16.68
N LEU A 482 3.30 -27.22 16.63
CA LEU A 482 2.75 -28.31 15.81
C LEU A 482 1.42 -28.81 16.39
N GLU A 483 1.31 -28.93 17.71
CA GLU A 483 0.08 -29.29 18.40
C GLU A 483 -1.04 -28.32 18.05
N ASP A 484 -0.78 -27.01 18.17
CA ASP A 484 -1.70 -25.94 17.76
C ASP A 484 -2.14 -26.05 16.30
N GLN A 485 -1.20 -26.34 15.39
CA GLN A 485 -1.49 -26.51 13.97
C GLN A 485 -2.38 -27.73 13.71
N LEU A 486 -2.11 -28.85 14.37
CA LEU A 486 -2.91 -30.06 14.28
C LEU A 486 -4.31 -29.85 14.87
N ALA A 487 -4.42 -29.16 16.01
CA ALA A 487 -5.68 -28.83 16.66
C ALA A 487 -6.54 -27.94 15.75
N LYS A 488 -5.98 -26.84 15.22
CA LYS A 488 -6.66 -25.94 14.28
C LYS A 488 -7.14 -26.66 13.03
N ARG A 489 -6.31 -27.54 12.45
CA ARG A 489 -6.68 -28.34 11.27
C ARG A 489 -7.82 -29.32 11.58
N ARG A 490 -7.74 -30.04 12.71
CA ARG A 490 -8.77 -30.98 13.15
C ARG A 490 -10.08 -30.28 13.48
N GLY A 491 -10.02 -29.16 14.20
CA GLY A 491 -11.18 -28.33 14.55
C GLY A 491 -11.88 -27.74 13.33
N THR A 492 -11.11 -27.32 12.32
CA THR A 492 -11.69 -26.92 11.03
C THR A 492 -12.44 -28.08 10.37
N GLY A 493 -11.91 -29.30 10.48
CA GLY A 493 -12.62 -30.52 10.05
C GLY A 493 -13.92 -30.77 10.81
N TYR A 494 -13.94 -30.57 12.14
CA TYR A 494 -15.16 -30.69 12.95
C TYR A 494 -16.25 -29.72 12.51
N TYR A 495 -15.87 -28.47 12.24
CA TYR A 495 -16.80 -27.48 11.69
C TYR A 495 -17.38 -27.92 10.35
N TYR A 496 -16.56 -28.41 9.40
CA TYR A 496 -17.06 -28.88 8.12
C TYR A 496 -17.96 -30.12 8.25
N SER A 497 -17.63 -31.05 9.14
CA SER A 497 -18.49 -32.21 9.44
C SER A 497 -19.83 -31.78 10.04
N TYR A 498 -19.82 -30.82 10.97
CA TYR A 498 -21.03 -30.24 11.56
C TYR A 498 -21.91 -29.57 10.50
N LEU A 499 -21.31 -28.73 9.63
CA LEU A 499 -22.00 -28.08 8.52
C LEU A 499 -22.57 -29.09 7.53
N SER A 500 -21.80 -30.13 7.18
CA SER A 500 -22.28 -31.22 6.32
C SER A 500 -23.49 -31.92 6.94
N GLY A 501 -23.45 -32.20 8.25
CA GLY A 501 -24.57 -32.80 8.96
C GLY A 501 -25.81 -31.91 9.02
N LEU A 502 -25.65 -30.59 9.21
CA LEU A 502 -26.76 -29.63 9.15
C LEU A 502 -27.40 -29.60 7.76
N ARG A 503 -26.59 -29.56 6.70
CA ARG A 503 -27.08 -29.58 5.31
C ARG A 503 -27.85 -30.85 4.98
N GLN A 504 -27.38 -32.01 5.44
CA GLN A 504 -28.09 -33.27 5.23
C GLN A 504 -29.46 -33.32 5.92
N ARG A 505 -29.64 -32.61 7.04
CA ARG A 505 -30.89 -32.57 7.80
C ARG A 505 -31.82 -31.41 7.43
N SER A 506 -31.42 -30.57 6.47
CA SER A 506 -32.15 -29.37 6.08
C SER A 506 -32.50 -29.45 4.59
N ASP A 507 -33.67 -28.95 4.19
CA ASP A 507 -34.02 -28.83 2.77
C ASP A 507 -33.32 -27.61 2.16
N VAL A 508 -32.04 -27.78 1.81
CA VAL A 508 -31.19 -26.74 1.22
C VAL A 508 -30.84 -27.11 -0.20
N LYS A 509 -31.30 -26.33 -1.19
CA LYS A 509 -30.88 -26.43 -2.59
C LYS A 509 -29.78 -25.41 -2.87
N ILE A 510 -28.60 -25.88 -3.31
CA ILE A 510 -27.47 -25.02 -3.67
C ILE A 510 -27.29 -25.08 -5.19
N HIS A 511 -27.37 -23.93 -5.87
CA HIS A 511 -27.16 -23.77 -7.30
C HIS A 511 -25.72 -23.32 -7.59
N ASN A 512 -24.79 -24.28 -7.67
CA ASN A 512 -23.36 -24.01 -7.88
C ASN A 512 -23.01 -23.47 -9.28
N ASP A 513 -23.96 -23.54 -10.21
CA ASP A 513 -23.91 -23.03 -11.58
C ASP A 513 -24.21 -21.52 -11.70
N LYS A 514 -24.55 -20.87 -10.59
CA LYS A 514 -24.87 -19.43 -10.51
C LYS A 514 -23.96 -18.63 -9.57
N LEU A 515 -22.91 -19.25 -9.05
CA LEU A 515 -21.83 -18.65 -8.25
C LEU A 515 -20.58 -18.56 -9.12
#